data_AF-A0A444KJ92-F1
#
_entry.id   AF-A0A444KJ92-F1
#
_cell.length_a   1.000
_cell.length_b   1.000
_cell.length_c   1.000
_cell.angle_alpha   90.00
_cell.angle_beta   90.00
_cell.angle_gamma   90.00
#
_symmetry.space_group_name_H-M   'P 1'
#
loop_
_entity.id
_entity.type
_entity.pdbx_description
1 polymer ?
#
loop_
_entity_poly.entity_id
_entity_poly.type
_entity_poly.pdbx_seq_one_letter_code
_entity_poly.pdbx_strand_id
1 'polypeptide(L)'
;LDDILARLSPSDIVLVEGYKREAHKKIEARRLEAKDRTPLSANDPNIVAVAADFTVEGENLPVFDLDDTKSIADFVERSTGLVARTT
;
A
#
# COMPACT_ATOMS: atom_id res chain seq x y z
N LEU A 1 4.76 15.57 5.76
CA LEU A 1 5.43 14.41 5.13
C LEU A 1 6.62 14.87 4.30
N ASP A 2 6.42 15.91 3.48
CA ASP A 2 7.43 16.46 2.56
C ASP A 2 8.78 16.80 3.20
N ASP A 3 8.81 17.43 4.37
CA ASP A 3 10.05 17.74 5.09
C ASP A 3 10.88 16.49 5.46
N ILE A 4 10.21 15.36 5.69
CA ILE A 4 10.87 14.08 5.98
C ILE A 4 11.40 13.48 4.68
N LEU A 5 10.57 13.47 3.63
CA LEU A 5 10.94 12.94 2.31
C LEU A 5 12.18 13.65 1.74
N ALA A 6 12.28 14.97 1.93
CA ALA A 6 13.43 15.76 1.50
C ALA A 6 14.77 15.27 2.11
N ARG A 7 14.74 14.64 3.28
CA ARG A 7 15.92 14.14 4.00
C ARG A 7 16.31 12.71 3.65
N LEU A 8 15.46 12.01 2.89
CA LEU A 8 15.66 10.60 2.50
C LEU A 8 16.32 10.46 1.12
N SER A 9 16.68 11.57 0.46
CA SER A 9 17.42 11.54 -0.80
C SER A 9 18.83 10.94 -0.60
N PRO A 10 19.32 10.03 -1.48
CA PRO A 10 18.70 9.54 -2.72
C PRO A 10 18.08 8.14 -2.58
N SER A 11 16.90 8.01 -1.96
CA SER A 11 16.17 6.73 -1.91
C SER A 11 15.34 6.50 -3.18
N ASP A 12 15.41 5.29 -3.76
CA ASP A 12 14.56 4.88 -4.89
C ASP A 12 13.10 4.61 -4.47
N ILE A 13 12.89 4.22 -3.21
CA ILE A 13 11.58 3.96 -2.61
C ILE A 13 11.55 4.40 -1.15
N VAL A 14 10.41 4.95 -0.72
CA VAL A 14 10.12 5.24 0.69
C VAL A 14 8.81 4.56 1.05
N LEU A 15 8.84 3.68 2.04
CA LEU A 15 7.64 3.08 2.62
C LEU A 15 7.16 3.96 3.77
N VAL A 16 5.89 4.34 3.75
CA VAL A 16 5.27 5.19 4.77
C VAL A 16 4.23 4.38 5.52
N GLU A 17 4.39 4.28 6.84
CA GLU A 17 3.36 3.77 7.74
C GLU A 17 2.68 4.95 8.43
N GLY A 18 1.34 5.00 8.40
CA GLY A 18 0.56 6.13 8.90
C GLY A 18 0.23 7.15 7.82
N TYR A 19 0.19 8.45 8.17
CA TYR A 19 -0.11 9.55 7.24
C TYR A 19 -1.34 9.32 6.33
N LYS A 20 -2.42 8.73 6.89
CA LYS A 20 -3.60 8.26 6.14
C LYS A 20 -4.27 9.32 5.25
N ARG A 21 -4.08 10.60 5.55
CA ARG A 21 -4.72 11.74 4.85
C ARG A 21 -3.87 12.31 3.72
N GLU A 22 -2.63 11.88 3.59
CA GLU A 22 -1.71 12.36 2.56
C GLU A 22 -2.00 11.70 1.20
N ALA A 23 -1.73 12.40 0.10
CA ALA A 23 -2.14 12.00 -1.25
C ALA A 23 -1.19 10.99 -1.95
N HIS A 24 -0.27 10.34 -1.23
CA HIS A 24 0.60 9.31 -1.82
C HIS A 24 -0.17 8.00 -2.03
N LYS A 25 0.27 7.16 -2.98
CA LYS A 25 -0.31 5.82 -3.18
C LYS A 25 -0.20 4.98 -1.91
N LYS A 26 -1.27 4.28 -1.53
CA LYS A 26 -1.37 3.49 -0.30
C LYS A 26 -1.88 2.08 -0.58
N ILE A 27 -1.47 1.13 0.24
CA ILE A 27 -2.10 -0.19 0.36
C ILE A 27 -2.87 -0.19 1.68
N GLU A 28 -4.17 -0.47 1.62
CA GLU A 28 -5.00 -0.54 2.82
C GLU A 28 -4.84 -1.90 3.49
N ALA A 29 -4.30 -1.93 4.71
CA ALA A 29 -4.28 -3.13 5.53
C ALA A 29 -5.60 -3.30 6.28
N ARG A 30 -6.33 -4.40 6.05
CA ARG A 30 -7.58 -4.73 6.73
C ARG A 30 -7.38 -5.96 7.62
N ARG A 31 -7.66 -5.84 8.91
CA ARG A 31 -7.55 -6.95 9.87
C ARG A 31 -8.89 -7.23 10.52
N LEU A 32 -9.21 -8.50 10.78
CA LEU A 32 -10.40 -8.89 11.53
C LEU A 32 -10.43 -8.27 12.93
N GLU A 33 -9.25 -8.14 13.56
CA GLU A 33 -9.09 -7.59 14.91
C GLU A 33 -9.13 -6.05 14.96
N ALA A 34 -9.20 -5.37 13.81
CA ALA A 34 -9.23 -3.91 13.78
C ALA A 34 -10.52 -3.39 14.44
N LYS A 35 -10.39 -2.35 15.29
CA LYS A 35 -11.52 -1.68 15.95
C LYS A 35 -12.52 -1.09 14.95
N ASP A 36 -12.00 -0.59 13.83
CA ASP A 36 -12.76 -0.04 12.73
C ASP A 36 -12.37 -0.81 11.46
N ARG A 37 -13.38 -1.33 10.76
CA ARG A 37 -13.25 -2.13 9.54
C ARG A 37 -13.98 -1.48 8.36
N THR A 38 -14.40 -0.22 8.48
CA THR A 38 -14.97 0.52 7.36
C THR A 38 -13.92 0.62 6.24
N PRO A 39 -14.22 0.13 5.03
CA PRO A 39 -13.29 0.21 3.90
C PRO A 39 -12.87 1.66 3.61
N LEU A 40 -11.57 1.92 3.62
CA LEU A 40 -11.02 3.23 3.29
C LEU A 40 -10.99 3.46 1.78
N SER A 41 -10.77 2.40 0.99
CA SER A 41 -10.69 2.43 -0.49
C SER A 41 -11.89 3.09 -1.16
N ALA A 42 -13.08 2.98 -0.56
CA ALA A 42 -14.31 3.58 -1.11
C ALA A 42 -14.27 5.11 -1.15
N ASN A 43 -13.47 5.75 -0.28
CA ASN A 43 -13.44 7.20 -0.11
C ASN A 43 -12.06 7.83 -0.37
N ASP A 44 -11.00 7.02 -0.50
CA ASP A 44 -9.65 7.50 -0.80
C ASP A 44 -9.14 6.95 -2.14
N PRO A 45 -9.12 7.77 -3.22
CA PRO A 45 -8.66 7.34 -4.53
C PRO A 45 -7.16 7.01 -4.58
N ASN A 46 -6.41 7.34 -3.53
CA ASN A 46 -4.99 7.03 -3.45
C ASN A 46 -4.73 5.62 -2.88
N ILE A 47 -5.76 4.91 -2.40
CA ILE A 47 -5.65 3.50 -2.08
C ILE A 47 -5.70 2.72 -3.39
N VAL A 48 -4.60 2.01 -3.68
CA VAL A 48 -4.40 1.32 -4.97
C VAL A 48 -4.43 -0.20 -4.85
N ALA A 49 -4.45 -0.72 -3.62
CA ALA A 49 -4.61 -2.14 -3.31
C ALA A 49 -5.07 -2.32 -1.85
N VAL A 50 -5.56 -3.51 -1.54
CA VAL A 50 -5.93 -3.95 -0.20
C VAL A 50 -5.09 -5.17 0.17
N ALA A 51 -4.64 -5.25 1.43
CA ALA A 51 -4.07 -6.46 2.00
C ALA A 51 -4.90 -6.84 3.23
N ALA A 52 -5.43 -8.07 3.28
CA ALA A 52 -6.35 -8.50 4.32
C ALA A 52 -6.01 -9.88 4.91
N ASP A 53 -6.35 -10.11 6.19
CA ASP A 53 -6.30 -11.44 6.85
C ASP A 53 -7.64 -12.20 6.77
N PHE A 54 -8.51 -11.78 5.87
CA PHE A 54 -9.81 -12.40 5.60
C PHE A 54 -10.22 -12.20 4.15
N THR A 55 -11.18 -13.00 3.68
CA THR A 55 -11.76 -12.87 2.34
C THR A 55 -12.48 -11.53 2.19
N VAL A 56 -12.05 -10.70 1.24
CA VAL A 56 -12.69 -9.43 0.90
C VAL A 56 -13.61 -9.61 -0.31
N GLU A 57 -14.90 -9.35 -0.12
CA GLU A 57 -15.90 -9.42 -1.20
C GLU A 57 -16.24 -8.02 -1.75
N GLY A 58 -16.53 -7.94 -3.04
CA GLY A 58 -17.03 -6.71 -3.68
C GLY A 58 -15.99 -5.59 -3.87
N GLU A 59 -14.71 -5.87 -3.67
CA GLU A 59 -13.62 -4.92 -3.90
C GLU A 59 -13.16 -4.97 -5.37
N ASN A 60 -12.89 -3.80 -5.94
CA ASN A 60 -12.43 -3.66 -7.34
C ASN A 60 -10.91 -3.46 -7.43
N LEU A 61 -10.25 -3.15 -6.32
CA LEU A 61 -8.80 -3.08 -6.22
C LEU A 61 -8.18 -4.47 -6.08
N PRO A 62 -6.90 -4.65 -6.46
CA PRO A 62 -6.16 -5.86 -6.13
C PRO A 62 -6.22 -6.13 -4.61
N VAL A 63 -6.56 -7.36 -4.24
CA VAL A 63 -6.59 -7.82 -2.85
C VAL A 63 -5.52 -8.89 -2.67
N PHE A 64 -4.70 -8.73 -1.64
CA PHE A 64 -3.66 -9.68 -1.24
C PHE A 64 -3.98 -10.24 0.15
N ASP A 65 -3.50 -11.45 0.40
CA ASP A 65 -3.32 -11.92 1.77
C ASP A 65 -2.22 -11.08 2.45
N LEU A 66 -2.37 -10.75 3.74
CA LEU A 66 -1.40 -9.94 4.47
C LEU A 66 0.00 -10.57 4.54
N ASP A 67 0.08 -11.90 4.54
CA ASP A 67 1.33 -12.65 4.58
C ASP A 67 1.88 -12.97 3.18
N ASP A 68 1.14 -12.65 2.11
CA ASP A 68 1.65 -12.72 0.73
C ASP A 68 2.54 -11.51 0.39
N THR A 69 3.59 -11.37 1.19
CA THR A 69 4.61 -10.32 1.08
C THR A 69 5.28 -10.30 -0.28
N LYS A 70 5.42 -11.46 -0.94
CA LYS A 70 5.99 -11.56 -2.28
C LYS A 70 5.10 -10.85 -3.30
N SER A 71 3.82 -11.19 -3.37
CA SER A 71 2.92 -10.57 -4.36
C SER A 71 2.71 -9.08 -4.09
N ILE A 72 2.72 -8.67 -2.82
CA ILE A 72 2.69 -7.26 -2.41
C ILE A 72 3.95 -6.54 -2.91
N ALA A 73 5.14 -7.10 -2.68
CA ALA A 73 6.40 -6.51 -3.17
C ALA A 73 6.41 -6.39 -4.70
N ASP A 74 6.03 -7.46 -5.41
CA ASP A 74 5.94 -7.47 -6.87
C ASP A 74 4.94 -6.39 -7.37
N PHE A 75 3.83 -6.16 -6.64
CA PHE A 75 2.88 -5.10 -6.95
C PHE A 75 3.47 -3.70 -6.73
N VAL A 76 4.20 -3.50 -5.64
CA VAL A 76 4.86 -2.23 -5.32
C VAL A 76 5.89 -1.89 -6.39
N GLU A 77 6.76 -2.83 -6.75
CA GLU A 77 7.78 -2.65 -7.80
C GLU A 77 7.16 -2.22 -9.13
N ARG A 78 6.13 -2.93 -9.59
CA ARG A 78 5.40 -2.56 -10.82
C ARG A 78 4.74 -1.18 -10.71
N SER A 79 4.19 -0.85 -9.55
CA SER A 79 3.44 0.41 -9.33
C SER A 79 4.33 1.65 -9.24
N THR A 80 5.60 1.47 -8.87
CA THR A 80 6.62 2.54 -8.78
C THR A 80 7.54 2.57 -9.99
N GLY A 81 7.51 1.53 -10.83
CA GLY A 81 8.43 1.40 -11.97
C GLY A 81 9.84 0.98 -11.57
N LEU A 82 10.01 0.43 -10.35
CA LEU A 82 11.27 -0.18 -9.95
C LEU A 82 11.45 -1.45 -10.76
N VAL A 83 12.39 -1.39 -11.70
CA VAL A 83 12.83 -2.57 -12.46
C VAL A 83 14.04 -3.17 -11.77
N ALA A 84 14.07 -4.50 -11.68
CA ALA A 84 15.28 -5.20 -11.26
C ALA A 84 16.43 -4.75 -12.17
N ARG A 85 17.49 -4.19 -11.59
CA ARG A 85 18.71 -3.87 -12.35
C ARG A 85 19.30 -5.20 -12.83
N THR A 86 19.19 -5.47 -14.11
CA THR A 86 19.91 -6.59 -14.73
C THR A 86 21.40 -6.27 -14.60
N THR A 87 22.11 -7.05 -13.78
CA THR A 87 23.58 -6.96 -13.64
C THR A 87 24.23 -7.83 -14.70
#